data_AF-A0A7K2KIS2-F1
#
_entry.id   AF-A0A7K2KIS2-F1
#
_cell.length_a   1.000
_cell.length_b   1.000
_cell.length_c   1.000
_cell.angle_alpha   90.00
_cell.angle_beta   90.00
_cell.angle_gamma   90.00
#
_symmetry.space_group_name_H-M   'P 1'
#
loop_
_entity.id
_entity.type
_entity.pdbx_description
1 polymer ?
#
loop_
_entity_poly.entity_id
_entity_poly.type
_entity_poly.pdbx_seq_one_letter_code
_entity_poly.pdbx_strand_id
1 'polypeptide(L)'
;DGINRATDVLIGGKTAVVCGYGDVGKGSAESLRGQGARVIVTEIDPICALQAAMDGYQVATLEDVVETADLFITTTGNKDIIMASDIARMKHQAIVGNIGHFDNEIDMAGLARIPGVVKDEVKPQVHTWTFEDGKVVIVLSEGRLLNLGNATGHPSFV
;
A
#
# COMPACT_ATOMS: atom_id res chain seq x y z
N ASP A 1 -4.96 -9.21 7.15
CA ASP A 1 -4.25 -9.67 8.36
C ASP A 1 -3.01 -8.85 8.66
N GLY A 2 -1.98 -8.88 7.81
CA GLY A 2 -0.72 -8.15 8.03
C GLY A 2 -0.88 -6.67 8.40
N ILE A 3 -1.77 -5.94 7.73
CA ILE A 3 -2.08 -4.53 8.06
C ILE A 3 -2.61 -4.39 9.51
N ASN A 4 -3.54 -5.25 9.92
CA ASN A 4 -4.14 -5.20 11.26
C ASN A 4 -3.11 -5.54 12.33
N ARG A 5 -2.33 -6.62 12.17
CA ARG A 5 -1.27 -6.96 13.14
C ARG A 5 -0.15 -5.91 13.19
N ALA A 6 0.11 -5.23 12.08
CA ALA A 6 1.12 -4.18 12.01
C ALA A 6 0.67 -2.88 12.68
N THR A 7 -0.57 -2.46 12.47
CA THR A 7 -0.99 -1.07 12.79
C THR A 7 -2.22 -0.96 13.68
N ASP A 8 -2.97 -2.04 13.87
CA ASP A 8 -4.25 -2.07 14.59
C ASP A 8 -5.25 -0.99 14.12
N VAL A 9 -5.07 -0.50 12.89
CA VAL A 9 -5.85 0.61 12.34
C VAL A 9 -7.26 0.15 11.98
N LEU A 10 -8.24 1.02 12.21
CA LEU A 10 -9.58 0.81 11.66
C LEU A 10 -9.53 0.97 10.13
N ILE A 11 -9.82 -0.11 9.39
CA ILE A 11 -9.89 -0.11 7.93
C ILE A 11 -11.24 0.43 7.42
N GLY A 12 -12.33 0.21 8.17
CA GLY A 12 -13.66 0.68 7.80
C GLY A 12 -13.72 2.20 7.61
N GLY A 13 -14.27 2.64 6.48
CA GLY A 13 -14.40 4.05 6.11
C GLY A 13 -13.13 4.71 5.56
N LYS A 14 -11.97 4.03 5.62
CA LYS A 14 -10.73 4.54 5.02
C LYS A 14 -10.72 4.39 3.50
N THR A 15 -9.95 5.24 2.83
CA THR A 15 -9.69 5.09 1.40
C THR A 15 -8.44 4.23 1.21
N ALA A 16 -8.58 3.09 0.54
CA ALA A 16 -7.47 2.19 0.26
C ALA A 16 -7.22 2.10 -1.25
N VAL A 17 -5.98 2.34 -1.66
CA VAL A 17 -5.53 2.26 -3.05
C VAL A 17 -4.81 0.93 -3.25
N VAL A 18 -5.29 0.14 -4.20
CA VAL A 18 -4.67 -1.10 -4.64
C VAL A 18 -4.05 -0.86 -6.00
N CYS A 19 -2.73 -0.98 -6.09
CA CYS A 19 -1.99 -0.78 -7.33
C CYS A 19 -1.83 -2.12 -8.04
N GLY A 20 -2.58 -2.33 -9.12
CA GLY A 20 -2.72 -3.60 -9.82
C GLY A 20 -4.02 -4.34 -9.46
N TYR A 21 -4.63 -4.97 -10.45
CA TYR A 21 -5.89 -5.70 -10.36
C TYR A 21 -5.85 -7.05 -11.09
N GLY A 22 -4.66 -7.67 -11.10
CA GLY A 22 -4.49 -9.09 -11.36
C GLY A 22 -5.03 -9.96 -10.20
N ASP A 23 -4.63 -11.23 -10.13
CA ASP A 23 -5.17 -12.16 -9.14
C ASP A 23 -4.93 -11.71 -7.69
N VAL A 24 -3.72 -11.23 -7.39
CA VAL A 24 -3.38 -10.70 -6.06
C VAL A 24 -4.13 -9.41 -5.76
N GLY A 25 -4.27 -8.53 -6.76
CA GLY A 25 -4.99 -7.26 -6.64
C GLY A 25 -6.49 -7.45 -6.37
N LYS A 26 -7.14 -8.39 -7.05
CA LYS A 26 -8.54 -8.76 -6.82
C LYS A 26 -8.77 -9.23 -5.39
N GLY A 27 -7.97 -10.18 -4.90
CA GLY A 27 -8.08 -10.65 -3.52
C GLY A 27 -7.79 -9.56 -2.49
N SER A 28 -6.84 -8.67 -2.79
CA SER A 28 -6.50 -7.54 -1.92
C SER A 28 -7.65 -6.52 -1.84
N ALA A 29 -8.23 -6.16 -2.98
CA ALA A 29 -9.38 -5.26 -3.06
C ALA A 29 -10.62 -5.84 -2.34
N GLU A 30 -10.91 -7.12 -2.56
CA GLU A 30 -12.02 -7.81 -1.88
C GLU A 30 -11.82 -7.83 -0.35
N SER A 31 -10.61 -8.15 0.13
CA SER A 31 -10.30 -8.17 1.56
C SER A 31 -10.45 -6.80 2.24
N LEU A 32 -10.04 -5.73 1.54
CA LEU A 32 -10.17 -4.35 2.03
C LEU A 32 -11.64 -3.91 2.02
N ARG A 33 -12.37 -4.17 0.94
CA ARG A 33 -13.80 -3.88 0.84
C ARG A 33 -14.62 -4.64 1.87
N GLY A 34 -14.29 -5.90 2.13
CA GLY A 34 -14.94 -6.74 3.14
C GLY A 34 -14.82 -6.18 4.56
N GLN A 35 -13.81 -5.35 4.81
CA GLN A 35 -13.64 -4.61 6.08
C GLN A 35 -14.22 -3.19 6.04
N GLY A 36 -14.95 -2.82 4.97
CA GLY A 36 -15.62 -1.53 4.82
C GLY A 36 -14.74 -0.40 4.30
N ALA A 37 -13.56 -0.68 3.73
CA ALA A 37 -12.77 0.34 3.06
C ALA A 37 -13.42 0.79 1.74
N ARG A 38 -13.23 2.07 1.40
CA ARG A 38 -13.47 2.58 0.06
C ARG A 38 -12.23 2.26 -0.79
N VAL A 39 -12.36 1.24 -1.64
CA VAL A 39 -11.25 0.76 -2.47
C VAL A 39 -11.20 1.51 -3.80
N ILE A 40 -10.01 1.99 -4.14
CA ILE A 40 -9.65 2.57 -5.44
C ILE A 40 -8.57 1.68 -6.05
N VAL A 41 -8.64 1.46 -7.35
CA VAL A 41 -7.70 0.63 -8.09
C VAL A 41 -6.92 1.48 -9.08
N THR A 42 -5.62 1.25 -9.20
CA THR A 42 -4.82 1.76 -10.32
C THR A 42 -4.45 0.60 -11.23
N GLU A 43 -4.64 0.75 -12.54
CA GLU A 43 -4.32 -0.30 -13.51
C GLU A 43 -3.80 0.29 -14.83
N ILE A 44 -2.89 -0.46 -15.44
CA ILE A 44 -2.39 -0.20 -16.79
C ILE A 44 -3.09 -1.07 -17.83
N ASP A 45 -3.59 -2.25 -17.44
CA ASP A 45 -4.30 -3.15 -18.34
C ASP A 45 -5.79 -2.76 -18.41
N PRO A 46 -6.32 -2.39 -19.59
CA PRO A 46 -7.70 -1.96 -19.73
C PRO A 46 -8.72 -3.06 -19.40
N ILE A 47 -8.36 -4.35 -19.53
CA ILE A 47 -9.23 -5.47 -19.19
C ILE A 47 -9.36 -5.58 -17.67
N CYS A 48 -8.24 -5.54 -16.94
CA CYS A 48 -8.23 -5.57 -15.48
C CYS A 48 -8.89 -4.30 -14.90
N ALA A 49 -8.66 -3.13 -15.49
CA ALA A 49 -9.33 -1.89 -15.12
C ALA A 49 -10.86 -1.99 -15.29
N LEU A 50 -11.33 -2.53 -16.43
CA LEU A 50 -12.76 -2.72 -16.65
C LEU A 50 -13.36 -3.71 -15.64
N GLN A 51 -12.64 -4.79 -15.29
CA GLN A 51 -13.06 -5.71 -14.24
C GLN A 51 -13.21 -5.01 -12.89
N ALA A 52 -12.23 -4.19 -12.50
CA ALA A 52 -12.30 -3.41 -11.26
C ALA A 52 -13.53 -2.48 -11.24
N ALA A 53 -13.81 -1.80 -12.36
CA ALA A 53 -14.97 -0.95 -12.51
C ALA A 53 -16.30 -1.73 -12.42
N MET A 54 -16.36 -2.92 -13.03
CA MET A 54 -17.54 -3.80 -12.94
C MET A 54 -17.79 -4.33 -11.53
N ASP A 55 -16.73 -4.57 -10.76
CA ASP A 55 -16.83 -4.92 -9.35
C ASP A 55 -17.24 -3.72 -8.48
N GLY A 56 -17.28 -2.50 -9.05
CA GLY A 56 -17.74 -1.27 -8.38
C GLY A 56 -16.61 -0.48 -7.71
N TYR A 57 -15.35 -0.76 -8.06
CA TYR A 57 -14.21 0.03 -7.63
C TYR A 57 -13.99 1.24 -8.54
N GLN A 58 -13.61 2.37 -7.96
CA GLN A 58 -13.13 3.50 -8.75
C GLN A 58 -11.76 3.14 -9.33
N VAL A 59 -11.59 3.32 -10.64
CA VAL A 59 -10.27 3.25 -11.29
C VAL A 59 -9.73 4.68 -11.43
N ALA A 60 -8.52 4.92 -10.93
CA ALA A 60 -7.86 6.23 -10.99
C ALA A 60 -6.35 6.05 -11.17
N THR A 61 -5.63 7.11 -11.52
CA THR A 61 -4.16 7.09 -11.46
C THR A 61 -3.70 7.33 -10.02
N LEU A 62 -2.46 6.96 -9.70
CA LEU A 62 -1.93 7.15 -8.35
C LEU A 62 -1.86 8.64 -7.99
N GLU A 63 -1.52 9.48 -8.97
CA GLU A 63 -1.34 10.93 -8.80
C GLU A 63 -2.62 11.64 -8.35
N ASP A 64 -3.78 11.14 -8.77
CA ASP A 64 -5.10 11.70 -8.44
C ASP A 64 -5.52 11.40 -6.98
N VAL A 65 -4.94 10.37 -6.36
CA VAL A 65 -5.42 9.84 -5.06
C VAL A 65 -4.35 9.84 -3.97
N VAL A 66 -3.07 10.02 -4.32
CA VAL A 66 -1.94 9.91 -3.40
C VAL A 66 -2.04 10.85 -2.19
N GLU A 67 -2.61 12.05 -2.37
CA GLU A 67 -2.74 13.04 -1.30
C GLU A 67 -3.93 12.79 -0.36
N THR A 68 -4.90 11.96 -0.77
CA THR A 68 -6.17 11.79 -0.05
C THR A 68 -6.35 10.40 0.56
N ALA A 69 -5.68 9.37 0.02
CA ALA A 69 -5.85 7.99 0.47
C ALA A 69 -5.08 7.65 1.75
N ASP A 70 -5.58 6.65 2.49
CA ASP A 70 -5.04 6.18 3.77
C ASP A 70 -4.08 5.01 3.65
N LEU A 71 -4.38 4.09 2.75
CA LEU A 71 -3.69 2.82 2.60
C LEU A 71 -3.26 2.68 1.15
N PHE A 72 -2.02 2.27 0.91
CA PHE A 72 -1.46 2.03 -0.41
C PHE A 72 -0.86 0.63 -0.44
N ILE A 73 -1.43 -0.25 -1.26
CA ILE A 73 -1.03 -1.65 -1.37
C ILE A 73 -0.63 -1.96 -2.81
N THR A 74 0.64 -2.27 -3.03
CA THR A 74 1.15 -2.64 -4.36
C THR A 74 1.01 -4.15 -4.61
N THR A 75 0.45 -4.52 -5.76
CA THR A 75 0.16 -5.90 -6.15
C THR A 75 0.54 -6.18 -7.61
N THR A 76 1.51 -5.45 -8.17
CA THR A 76 1.74 -5.42 -9.62
C THR A 76 2.74 -6.46 -10.10
N GLY A 77 3.70 -6.85 -9.25
CA GLY A 77 4.87 -7.61 -9.66
C GLY A 77 5.86 -6.81 -10.52
N ASN A 78 5.68 -5.50 -10.62
CA ASN A 78 6.48 -4.58 -11.42
C ASN A 78 7.21 -3.58 -10.51
N LYS A 79 8.20 -2.89 -11.05
CA LYS A 79 9.04 -1.94 -10.31
C LYS A 79 8.50 -0.52 -10.36
N ASP A 80 8.96 0.31 -9.44
CA ASP A 80 8.79 1.77 -9.48
C ASP A 80 7.30 2.19 -9.51
N ILE A 81 6.46 1.50 -8.72
CA ILE A 81 5.01 1.73 -8.66
C ILE A 81 4.67 2.88 -7.72
N ILE A 82 5.29 2.89 -6.54
CA ILE A 82 5.20 4.00 -5.58
C ILE A 82 6.59 4.56 -5.40
N MET A 83 6.82 5.74 -5.95
CA MET A 83 8.10 6.42 -5.87
C MET A 83 8.22 7.19 -4.55
N ALA A 84 9.47 7.50 -4.15
CA ALA A 84 9.72 8.33 -2.97
C ALA A 84 9.03 9.70 -3.05
N SER A 85 8.86 10.24 -4.26
CA SER A 85 8.10 11.46 -4.54
C SER A 85 6.61 11.33 -4.24
N ASP A 86 6.03 10.15 -4.44
CA ASP A 86 4.61 9.88 -4.15
C ASP A 86 4.41 9.75 -2.64
N ILE A 87 5.31 9.03 -1.96
CA ILE A 87 5.32 8.91 -0.49
C ILE A 87 5.41 10.30 0.16
N ALA A 88 6.25 11.18 -0.39
CA ALA A 88 6.38 12.56 0.05
C ALA A 88 5.12 13.41 -0.18
N ARG A 89 4.14 12.96 -0.97
CA ARG A 89 2.83 13.64 -1.15
C ARG A 89 1.70 13.01 -0.33
N MET A 90 1.90 11.81 0.21
CA MET A 90 0.90 11.15 1.04
C MET A 90 0.52 11.96 2.27
N LYS A 91 -0.64 11.64 2.86
CA LYS A 91 -1.10 12.24 4.11
C LYS A 91 -0.32 11.74 5.32
N HIS A 92 -0.38 12.50 6.41
CA HIS A 92 0.16 12.06 7.70
C HIS A 92 -0.47 10.73 8.13
N GLN A 93 0.36 9.80 8.58
CA GLN A 93 0.04 8.42 8.94
C GLN A 93 -0.61 7.61 7.81
N ALA A 94 -0.33 7.93 6.54
CA ALA A 94 -0.58 6.99 5.46
C ALA A 94 0.21 5.68 5.69
N ILE A 95 -0.39 4.55 5.31
CA ILE A 95 0.22 3.24 5.43
C ILE A 95 0.54 2.73 4.03
N VAL A 96 1.80 2.34 3.81
CA VAL A 96 2.30 1.82 2.55
C VAL A 96 2.78 0.39 2.76
N GLY A 97 2.36 -0.53 1.89
CA GLY A 97 2.79 -1.91 1.93
C GLY A 97 2.81 -2.55 0.55
N ASN A 98 3.61 -3.60 0.42
CA ASN A 98 3.72 -4.42 -0.78
C ASN A 98 3.24 -5.84 -0.51
N ILE A 99 2.48 -6.42 -1.42
CA ILE A 99 2.11 -7.85 -1.44
C ILE A 99 2.42 -8.51 -2.80
N GLY A 100 3.00 -7.77 -3.74
CA GLY A 100 3.44 -8.28 -5.03
C GLY A 100 4.84 -8.88 -4.98
N HIS A 101 5.80 -8.36 -5.74
CA HIS A 101 7.11 -9.00 -5.89
C HIS A 101 8.24 -8.21 -5.20
N PHE A 102 9.14 -8.95 -4.53
CA PHE A 102 10.36 -8.44 -3.88
C PHE A 102 10.16 -7.14 -3.07
N ASP A 103 11.08 -6.18 -3.21
CA ASP A 103 11.15 -4.89 -2.52
C ASP A 103 11.32 -3.70 -3.49
N ASN A 104 10.99 -3.89 -4.78
CA ASN A 104 11.19 -2.88 -5.82
C ASN A 104 9.90 -2.25 -6.38
N GLU A 105 8.72 -2.67 -5.90
CA GLU A 105 7.48 -1.95 -6.22
C GLU A 105 7.43 -0.57 -5.54
N ILE A 106 8.09 -0.45 -4.38
CA ILE A 106 8.18 0.77 -3.58
C ILE A 106 9.64 1.23 -3.58
N ASP A 107 9.88 2.50 -3.91
CA ASP A 107 11.23 3.06 -3.94
C ASP A 107 11.78 3.37 -2.53
N MET A 108 12.13 2.31 -1.79
CA MET A 108 12.69 2.39 -0.44
C MET A 108 14.07 3.06 -0.42
N ALA A 109 14.87 2.84 -1.47
CA ALA A 109 16.20 3.42 -1.59
C ALA A 109 16.12 4.93 -1.85
N GLY A 110 15.19 5.37 -2.70
CA GLY A 110 14.89 6.77 -2.91
C GLY A 110 14.35 7.42 -1.64
N LEU A 111 13.46 6.74 -0.92
CA LEU A 111 12.94 7.23 0.36
C LEU A 111 14.07 7.46 1.37
N ALA A 112 15.01 6.51 1.51
CA ALA A 112 16.19 6.65 2.37
C ALA A 112 17.18 7.77 1.96
N ARG A 113 17.11 8.25 0.71
CA ARG A 113 17.97 9.32 0.20
C ARG A 113 17.36 10.71 0.37
N ILE A 114 16.10 10.83 0.77
CA ILE A 114 15.46 12.12 0.97
C ILE A 114 16.19 12.85 2.12
N PRO A 115 16.71 14.07 1.89
CA PRO A 115 17.36 14.84 2.94
C PRO A 115 16.44 15.08 4.13
N GLY A 116 16.96 14.86 5.34
CA GLY A 116 16.25 15.11 6.59
C GLY A 116 15.15 14.10 6.95
N VAL A 117 14.91 13.08 6.11
CA VAL A 117 13.98 12.00 6.48
C VAL A 117 14.58 11.15 7.60
N VAL A 118 13.78 10.85 8.62
CA VAL A 118 14.18 10.00 9.74
C VAL A 118 13.38 8.72 9.70
N LYS A 119 14.08 7.58 9.67
CA LYS A 119 13.48 6.24 9.77
C LYS A 119 13.56 5.79 11.22
N ASP A 120 12.40 5.50 11.81
CA ASP A 120 12.28 4.94 13.16
C ASP A 120 11.56 3.59 13.12
N GLU A 121 12.03 2.62 13.90
CA GLU A 121 11.37 1.33 14.07
C GLU A 121 10.35 1.42 15.21
N VAL A 122 9.07 1.22 14.90
CA VAL A 122 8.00 1.18 15.92
C VAL A 122 7.97 -0.20 16.58
N LYS A 123 8.07 -1.24 15.75
CA LYS A 123 8.20 -2.65 16.12
C LYS A 123 8.75 -3.42 14.91
N PRO A 124 9.16 -4.70 15.06
CA PRO A 124 9.67 -5.48 13.95
C PRO A 124 8.75 -5.40 12.72
N GLN A 125 9.36 -5.07 11.57
CA GLN A 125 8.69 -4.95 10.27
C GLN A 125 7.66 -3.79 10.18
N VAL A 126 7.69 -2.83 11.09
CA VAL A 126 6.87 -1.61 11.04
C VAL A 126 7.75 -0.40 11.31
N HIS A 127 7.95 0.40 10.26
CA HIS A 127 8.81 1.58 10.32
C HIS A 127 8.03 2.85 10.00
N THR A 128 8.29 3.89 10.76
CA THR A 128 7.84 5.25 10.45
C THR A 128 8.94 6.01 9.73
N TRP A 129 8.53 6.79 8.75
CA TRP A 129 9.37 7.69 7.97
C TRP A 129 8.88 9.12 8.19
N THR A 130 9.63 9.86 8.99
CA THR A 130 9.33 11.23 9.39
C THR A 130 10.04 12.20 8.45
N PHE A 131 9.29 13.04 7.76
CA PHE A 131 9.79 14.09 6.88
C PHE A 131 10.13 15.38 7.66
N GLU A 132 10.91 16.28 7.06
CA GLU A 132 11.32 17.54 7.71
C GLU A 132 10.15 18.44 8.12
N ASP A 133 9.02 18.34 7.40
CA ASP A 133 7.78 19.06 7.71
C ASP A 133 6.99 18.45 8.89
N GLY A 134 7.51 17.37 9.51
CA GLY A 134 6.89 16.64 10.60
C GLY A 134 5.84 15.62 10.15
N LYS A 135 5.61 15.46 8.84
CA LYS A 135 4.75 14.41 8.32
C LYS A 135 5.38 13.05 8.56
N VAL A 136 4.57 12.06 8.93
CA VAL A 136 5.01 10.68 9.15
C VAL A 136 4.26 9.77 8.20
N VAL A 137 4.96 8.85 7.54
CA VAL A 137 4.37 7.74 6.77
C VAL A 137 4.80 6.41 7.39
N ILE A 138 3.90 5.44 7.42
CA ILE A 138 4.17 4.10 7.97
C ILE A 138 4.43 3.16 6.80
N VAL A 139 5.60 2.51 6.80
CA VAL A 139 5.96 1.50 5.80
C VAL A 139 6.03 0.13 6.45
N LEU A 140 5.30 -0.81 5.86
CA LEU A 140 5.22 -2.20 6.31
C LEU A 140 6.29 -3.06 5.64
N SER A 141 6.92 -3.94 6.42
CA SER A 141 7.92 -4.92 5.97
C SER A 141 9.05 -4.32 5.12
N GLU A 142 9.37 -3.03 5.31
CA GLU A 142 10.38 -2.31 4.51
C GLU A 142 10.16 -2.44 2.99
N GLY A 143 8.90 -2.47 2.55
CA GLY A 143 8.55 -2.61 1.13
C GLY A 143 8.55 -4.06 0.61
N ARG A 144 8.85 -5.04 1.46
CA ARG A 144 8.69 -6.47 1.14
C ARG A 144 7.27 -6.95 1.40
N LEU A 145 7.03 -8.23 1.10
CA LEU A 145 5.78 -8.97 1.29
C LEU A 145 5.18 -8.80 2.70
N LEU A 146 4.23 -7.90 2.86
CA LEU A 146 3.62 -7.55 4.14
C LEU A 146 2.79 -8.68 4.75
N ASN A 147 2.19 -9.54 3.93
CA ASN A 147 1.38 -10.66 4.41
C ASN A 147 2.24 -11.72 5.13
N LEU A 148 3.50 -11.87 4.70
CA LEU A 148 4.48 -12.79 5.28
C LEU A 148 5.31 -12.10 6.37
N GLY A 149 5.68 -10.84 6.17
CA GLY A 149 6.53 -10.09 7.11
C GLY A 149 5.80 -9.57 8.34
N ASN A 150 4.52 -9.18 8.21
CA ASN A 150 3.71 -8.67 9.32
C ASN A 150 2.65 -9.67 9.81
N ALA A 151 2.51 -10.83 9.17
CA ALA A 151 1.60 -11.90 9.59
C ALA A 151 2.22 -13.28 9.28
N THR A 152 1.41 -14.25 8.88
CA THR A 152 1.82 -15.64 8.66
C THR A 152 1.54 -16.14 7.24
N GLY A 153 1.40 -15.22 6.28
CA GLY A 153 1.05 -15.56 4.90
C GLY A 153 -0.36 -16.11 4.74
N HIS A 154 -0.55 -16.91 3.69
CA HIS A 154 -1.83 -17.58 3.44
C HIS A 154 -2.11 -18.70 4.45
N PRO A 155 -3.39 -18.98 4.75
CA PRO A 155 -3.76 -20.09 5.63
C PRO A 155 -3.44 -21.45 4.97
N SER A 156 -3.23 -22.48 5.78
CA SER A 156 -2.80 -23.81 5.32
C SER A 156 -3.72 -24.52 4.34
N PHE A 157 -4.98 -24.09 4.22
CA PHE A 157 -5.96 -24.70 3.32
C PHE A 157 -5.84 -24.23 1.86
N VAL A 158 -5.32 -23.01 1.64
CA VAL A 158 -5.27 -22.39 0.31
C VAL A 158 -4.24 -23.05 -0.60
#